data_AF-A0A3N7EJZ5-F1
#
_entry.id   AF-A0A3N7EJZ5-F1
#
_cell.length_a   1.000
_cell.length_b   1.000
_cell.length_c   1.000
_cell.angle_alpha   90.00
_cell.angle_beta   90.00
_cell.angle_gamma   90.00
#
_symmetry.space_group_name_H-M   'P 1'
#
loop_
_entity.id
_entity.type
_entity.pdbx_description
1 polymer ?
#
loop_
_entity_poly.entity_id
_entity_poly.type
_entity_poly.pdbx_seq_one_letter_code
_entity_poly.pdbx_strand_id
1 'polypeptide(L)'
;MTTPRDRIHFSGNPWPEGHPIKEFRWTASVRNNEVWFDLHLRSEDYDAEREIDEPEDEDVDHPSDWDAPGVWNNYHRCTLSSTAWGDGGGFAVCALPDFSLARIDGMEASIDTPAPEDMEDNVFHIYLLGHDAAAQHRIRFDRIAGTDRFNITWTGKIALAYAGDCEYRYDFSARLHDVEAPRIAT
;
A
#
# COMPACT_ATOMS: atom_id res chain seq x y z
N MET A 1 -22.87 -1.69 15.87
CA MET A 1 -22.19 -1.75 14.57
C MET A 1 -20.70 -1.72 14.86
N THR A 2 -19.96 -2.74 14.46
CA THR A 2 -18.50 -2.77 14.57
C THR A 2 -17.91 -1.77 13.59
N THR A 3 -16.99 -0.92 14.03
CA THR A 3 -16.23 -0.04 13.15
C THR A 3 -15.51 -0.89 12.09
N PRO A 4 -15.56 -0.53 10.80
CA PRO A 4 -14.76 -1.21 9.78
C PRO A 4 -13.29 -1.21 10.18
N ARG A 5 -12.59 -2.33 10.03
CA ARG A 5 -11.15 -2.42 10.29
C ARG A 5 -10.38 -2.17 9.00
N ASP A 6 -9.33 -1.37 9.10
CA ASP A 6 -8.41 -1.13 8.00
C ASP A 6 -7.59 -2.39 7.71
N ARG A 7 -7.53 -2.76 6.43
CA ARG A 7 -6.86 -4.00 5.99
C ARG A 7 -6.20 -3.85 4.64
N ILE A 8 -5.11 -4.60 4.46
CA ILE A 8 -4.48 -4.87 3.16
C ILE A 8 -4.59 -6.37 2.84
N HIS A 9 -4.95 -6.69 1.60
CA HIS A 9 -5.06 -8.05 1.10
C HIS A 9 -4.04 -8.25 -0.01
N PHE A 10 -3.47 -9.44 -0.06
CA PHE A 10 -2.60 -9.90 -1.15
C PHE A 10 -3.28 -11.11 -1.80
N SER A 11 -3.59 -10.99 -3.09
CA SER A 11 -4.44 -11.98 -3.76
C SER A 11 -3.74 -13.33 -3.82
N GLY A 12 -4.42 -14.38 -3.37
CA GLY A 12 -3.90 -15.74 -3.38
C GLY A 12 -2.83 -16.04 -2.34
N ASN A 13 -2.55 -15.13 -1.40
CA ASN A 13 -1.65 -15.44 -0.28
C ASN A 13 -2.34 -16.38 0.75
N PRO A 14 -1.60 -16.88 1.75
CA PRO A 14 -2.16 -17.80 2.75
C PRO A 14 -3.23 -17.21 3.69
N TRP A 15 -3.44 -15.88 3.67
CA TRP A 15 -4.41 -15.16 4.51
C TRP A 15 -5.49 -14.47 3.66
N PRO A 16 -6.51 -15.21 3.20
CA PRO A 16 -7.60 -14.62 2.40
C PRO A 16 -8.39 -13.52 3.12
N GLU A 17 -8.34 -13.49 4.46
CA GLU A 17 -8.94 -12.45 5.30
C GLU A 17 -8.19 -11.10 5.28
N GLY A 18 -6.97 -11.09 4.73
CA GLY A 18 -6.08 -9.93 4.71
C GLY A 18 -5.53 -9.54 6.08
N HIS A 19 -4.58 -8.62 6.05
CA HIS A 19 -3.79 -8.21 7.21
C HIS A 19 -4.29 -6.88 7.76
N PRO A 20 -4.50 -6.75 9.08
CA PRO A 20 -4.81 -5.48 9.70
C PRO A 20 -3.73 -4.43 9.40
N ILE A 21 -4.15 -3.17 9.25
CA ILE A 21 -3.22 -2.06 9.10
C ILE A 21 -2.90 -1.48 10.47
N LYS A 22 -1.63 -1.59 10.86
CA LYS A 22 -1.10 -1.05 12.12
C LYS A 22 -0.93 0.45 12.05
N GLU A 23 -0.53 0.94 10.89
CA GLU A 23 -0.19 2.33 10.68
C GLU A 23 -0.49 2.77 9.25
N PHE A 24 -1.16 3.91 9.14
CA PHE A 24 -1.35 4.62 7.89
C PHE A 24 -1.05 6.10 8.09
N ARG A 25 -0.26 6.68 7.19
CA ARG A 25 0.00 8.13 7.15
C ARG A 25 -0.30 8.64 5.76
N TRP A 26 -1.07 9.72 5.70
CA TRP A 26 -1.30 10.51 4.51
C TRP A 26 -0.82 11.93 4.81
N THR A 27 0.22 12.36 4.12
CA THR A 27 0.79 13.70 4.25
C THR A 27 0.75 14.44 2.92
N ALA A 28 0.80 15.76 2.98
CA ALA A 28 0.85 16.60 1.80
C ALA A 28 1.99 17.62 1.89
N SER A 29 2.58 17.94 0.75
CA SER A 29 3.58 19.00 0.62
C SER A 29 3.28 19.85 -0.62
N VAL A 30 3.82 21.09 -0.64
CA VAL A 30 3.75 21.95 -1.82
C VAL A 30 5.11 21.96 -2.50
N ARG A 31 5.15 21.65 -3.79
CA ARG A 31 6.35 21.65 -4.61
C ARG A 31 6.03 22.29 -5.95
N ASN A 32 6.80 23.31 -6.35
CA ASN A 32 6.60 24.00 -7.63
C ASN A 32 5.14 24.46 -7.89
N ASN A 33 4.47 24.97 -6.85
CA ASN A 33 3.06 25.40 -6.88
C ASN A 33 2.04 24.25 -7.14
N GLU A 34 2.42 23.01 -6.86
CA GLU A 34 1.57 21.83 -6.89
C GLU A 34 1.49 21.19 -5.52
N VAL A 35 0.34 20.60 -5.22
CA VAL A 35 0.13 19.74 -4.05
C VAL A 35 0.58 18.32 -4.40
N TRP A 36 1.42 17.77 -3.54
CA TRP A 36 1.91 16.41 -3.61
C TRP A 36 1.42 15.63 -2.41
N PHE A 37 0.99 14.38 -2.61
CA PHE A 37 0.64 13.45 -1.54
C PHE A 37 1.70 12.40 -1.36
N ASP A 38 1.99 12.13 -0.10
CA ASP A 38 2.83 11.03 0.35
C ASP A 38 1.97 10.07 1.18
N LEU A 39 2.07 8.77 0.88
CA LEU A 39 1.35 7.73 1.63
C LEU A 39 2.34 6.72 2.21
N HIS A 40 2.06 6.30 3.43
CA HIS A 40 2.77 5.25 4.12
C HIS A 40 1.76 4.29 4.75
N LEU A 41 1.92 3.01 4.49
CA LEU A 41 1.10 1.94 5.04
C LEU A 41 2.03 0.87 5.63
N ARG A 42 1.72 0.43 6.85
CA ARG A 42 2.35 -0.73 7.47
C ARG A 42 1.28 -1.65 8.05
N SER A 43 1.33 -2.93 7.68
CA SER A 43 0.45 -3.93 8.27
C SER A 43 0.89 -4.27 9.70
N GLU A 44 0.01 -4.91 10.46
CA GLU A 44 0.44 -5.78 11.56
C GLU A 44 1.26 -6.95 11.03
N ASP A 45 1.85 -7.71 11.95
CA ASP A 45 2.53 -8.95 11.59
C ASP A 45 1.52 -9.94 10.97
N TYR A 46 1.95 -10.75 10.00
CA TYR A 46 1.05 -11.56 9.17
C TYR A 46 0.27 -12.61 9.98
N ASP A 47 0.83 -13.06 11.11
CA ASP A 47 0.24 -14.00 12.06
C ASP A 47 -0.56 -13.34 13.20
N ALA A 48 -0.70 -12.01 13.21
CA ALA A 48 -1.27 -11.27 14.34
C ALA A 48 -2.72 -11.64 14.70
N GLU A 49 -3.51 -12.14 13.74
CA GLU A 49 -4.88 -12.60 13.97
C GLU A 49 -5.07 -14.11 13.73
N ARG A 50 -4.17 -14.75 12.96
CA ARG A 50 -4.21 -16.19 12.68
C ARG A 50 -2.80 -16.71 12.35
N GLU A 51 -2.31 -17.57 13.22
CA GLU A 51 -1.14 -18.41 12.96
C GLU A 51 -1.49 -19.51 11.94
N ILE A 52 -0.55 -19.86 11.08
CA ILE A 52 -0.64 -21.01 10.19
C ILE A 52 0.42 -22.00 10.66
N ASP A 53 -0.03 -23.05 11.33
CA ASP A 53 0.86 -24.12 11.78
C ASP A 53 1.38 -24.89 10.57
N GLU A 54 2.68 -24.76 10.31
CA GLU A 54 3.40 -25.62 9.40
C GLU A 54 4.20 -26.64 10.21
N PRO A 55 4.17 -27.94 9.84
CA PRO A 55 4.92 -28.95 10.55
C PRO A 55 6.43 -28.64 10.47
N GLU A 56 7.04 -28.32 11.62
CA GLU A 56 8.45 -27.92 11.74
C GLU A 56 9.46 -28.95 11.20
N ASP A 57 9.04 -30.22 11.14
CA ASP A 57 9.88 -31.38 10.79
C ASP A 57 9.63 -31.93 9.36
N GLU A 58 8.73 -31.33 8.58
CA GLU A 58 8.50 -31.69 7.18
C GLU A 58 8.80 -30.50 6.27
N ASP A 59 9.72 -30.66 5.32
CA ASP A 59 9.90 -29.73 4.21
C ASP A 59 8.60 -29.73 3.38
N VAL A 60 7.64 -28.89 3.76
CA VAL A 60 6.41 -28.69 2.99
C VAL A 60 6.79 -28.00 1.69
N ASP A 61 6.73 -28.74 0.60
CA ASP A 61 7.03 -28.23 -0.74
C ASP A 61 5.88 -27.34 -1.21
N HIS A 62 6.09 -26.02 -1.14
CA HIS A 62 5.17 -25.02 -1.65
C HIS A 62 5.47 -24.69 -3.11
N PRO A 63 4.45 -24.41 -3.95
CA PRO A 63 4.68 -24.08 -5.36
C PRO A 63 5.55 -22.83 -5.57
N SER A 64 5.55 -21.89 -4.62
CA SER A 64 6.38 -20.69 -4.63
C SER A 64 6.50 -20.06 -3.24
N ASP A 65 7.42 -19.11 -3.07
CA ASP A 65 7.54 -18.27 -1.87
C ASP A 65 6.23 -17.53 -1.53
N TRP A 66 5.41 -17.20 -2.53
CA TRP A 66 4.12 -16.55 -2.33
C TRP A 66 3.11 -17.45 -1.61
N ASP A 67 3.21 -18.76 -1.83
CA ASP A 67 2.29 -19.75 -1.28
C ASP A 67 2.71 -20.22 0.12
N ALA A 68 3.96 -19.98 0.53
CA ALA A 68 4.59 -20.52 1.73
C ALA A 68 4.42 -19.61 2.97
N PRO A 69 3.52 -19.89 3.93
CA PRO A 69 3.31 -19.09 5.14
C PRO A 69 4.58 -18.79 5.92
N GLY A 70 5.48 -19.77 6.05
CA GLY A 70 6.76 -19.61 6.73
C GLY A 70 7.65 -18.52 6.12
N VAL A 71 7.61 -18.35 4.79
CA VAL A 71 8.34 -17.26 4.11
C VAL A 71 7.73 -15.91 4.50
N TRP A 72 6.41 -15.75 4.44
CA TRP A 72 5.73 -14.53 4.87
C TRP A 72 6.10 -14.18 6.31
N ASN A 73 5.96 -15.13 7.24
CA ASN A 73 6.23 -14.91 8.66
C ASN A 73 7.69 -14.54 8.94
N ASN A 74 8.64 -15.04 8.14
CA ASN A 74 10.05 -14.64 8.21
C ASN A 74 10.28 -13.16 7.88
N TYR A 75 9.43 -12.56 7.03
CA TYR A 75 9.46 -11.12 6.73
C TYR A 75 8.53 -10.28 7.60
N HIS A 76 7.77 -10.94 8.48
CA HIS A 76 6.91 -10.40 9.53
C HIS A 76 5.70 -9.60 9.04
N ARG A 77 5.89 -8.55 8.23
CA ARG A 77 4.81 -7.61 7.86
C ARG A 77 5.10 -6.87 6.56
N CYS A 78 4.04 -6.33 5.97
CA CYS A 78 4.14 -5.44 4.82
C CYS A 78 4.45 -4.00 5.26
N THR A 79 5.31 -3.31 4.51
CA THR A 79 5.39 -1.85 4.49
C THR A 79 5.36 -1.36 3.04
N LEU A 80 4.43 -0.49 2.70
CA LEU A 80 4.25 0.11 1.37
C LEU A 80 4.29 1.64 1.53
N SER A 81 5.25 2.31 0.89
CA SER A 81 5.58 3.69 1.26
C SER A 81 6.24 4.48 0.14
N SER A 82 5.87 5.76 0.01
CA SER A 82 6.59 6.74 -0.81
C SER A 82 7.67 7.51 -0.05
N THR A 83 7.88 7.17 1.23
CA THR A 83 8.74 7.94 2.16
C THR A 83 9.65 7.08 3.04
N ALA A 84 9.55 5.75 2.96
CA ALA A 84 10.36 4.87 3.81
C ALA A 84 11.72 4.52 3.19
N TRP A 85 11.81 4.56 1.86
CA TRP A 85 13.00 4.22 1.07
C TRP A 85 13.07 5.10 -0.19
N GLY A 86 14.22 5.05 -0.87
CA GLY A 86 14.51 5.83 -2.07
C GLY A 86 14.69 7.32 -1.78
N ASP A 87 14.78 8.12 -2.86
CA ASP A 87 14.75 9.58 -2.78
C ASP A 87 13.36 10.11 -2.38
N GLY A 88 12.35 9.23 -2.45
CA GLY A 88 10.99 9.48 -2.02
C GLY A 88 10.32 10.61 -2.81
N GLY A 89 9.03 10.83 -2.53
CA GLY A 89 8.38 12.05 -3.01
C GLY A 89 6.89 11.95 -3.28
N GLY A 90 6.30 10.75 -3.27
CA GLY A 90 4.87 10.62 -3.48
C GLY A 90 4.47 11.09 -4.89
N PHE A 91 3.26 11.62 -5.04
CA PHE A 91 2.69 11.92 -6.35
C PHE A 91 1.98 13.29 -6.38
N ALA A 92 2.07 13.96 -7.53
CA ALA A 92 1.37 15.21 -7.77
C ALA A 92 -0.15 14.99 -7.85
N VAL A 93 -0.91 15.92 -7.28
CA VAL A 93 -2.37 15.83 -7.16
C VAL A 93 -3.05 16.91 -7.99
N CYS A 94 -2.70 18.17 -7.73
CA CYS A 94 -3.24 19.32 -8.43
C CYS A 94 -2.38 20.56 -8.18
N ALA A 95 -2.61 21.63 -8.94
CA ALA A 95 -2.06 22.94 -8.61
C ALA A 95 -2.54 23.41 -7.22
N LEU A 96 -1.71 24.15 -6.49
CA LEU A 96 -2.04 24.65 -5.15
C LEU A 96 -3.34 25.50 -5.11
N PRO A 97 -3.60 26.42 -6.05
CA PRO A 97 -4.85 27.21 -6.05
C PRO A 97 -6.12 26.37 -6.24
N ASP A 98 -5.97 25.17 -6.82
CA ASP A 98 -7.07 24.26 -7.12
C ASP A 98 -7.35 23.29 -5.96
N PHE A 99 -6.47 23.25 -4.96
CA PHE A 99 -6.58 22.30 -3.88
C PHE A 99 -7.79 22.63 -2.98
N SER A 100 -8.67 21.65 -2.84
CA SER A 100 -9.73 21.66 -1.85
C SER A 100 -10.16 20.23 -1.56
N LEU A 101 -10.67 19.96 -0.35
CA LEU A 101 -11.19 18.63 -0.02
C LEU A 101 -12.36 18.22 -0.92
N ALA A 102 -13.12 19.18 -1.46
CA ALA A 102 -14.18 18.91 -2.43
C ALA A 102 -13.64 18.43 -3.78
N ARG A 103 -12.43 18.86 -4.17
CA ARG A 103 -11.75 18.34 -5.38
C ARG A 103 -11.20 16.94 -5.17
N ILE A 104 -10.74 16.63 -3.97
CA ILE A 104 -10.21 15.30 -3.63
C ILE A 104 -11.34 14.27 -3.51
N ASP A 105 -12.55 14.70 -3.14
CA ASP A 105 -13.72 13.83 -3.03
C ASP A 105 -14.06 13.12 -4.35
N GLY A 106 -13.96 11.80 -4.35
CA GLY A 106 -14.18 10.93 -5.49
C GLY A 106 -13.00 10.83 -6.47
N MET A 107 -11.88 11.52 -6.20
CA MET A 107 -10.67 11.48 -7.02
C MET A 107 -10.07 10.08 -7.02
N GLU A 108 -9.61 9.63 -8.19
CA GLU A 108 -8.78 8.44 -8.35
C GLU A 108 -7.45 8.81 -9.01
N ALA A 109 -6.35 8.55 -8.31
CA ALA A 109 -5.00 8.71 -8.86
C ALA A 109 -4.54 7.38 -9.48
N SER A 110 -4.05 7.45 -10.72
CA SER A 110 -3.33 6.35 -11.37
C SER A 110 -1.84 6.67 -11.38
N ILE A 111 -1.02 5.80 -10.79
CA ILE A 111 0.42 6.03 -10.57
C ILE A 111 1.18 4.82 -11.13
N ASP A 112 2.34 5.05 -11.73
CA ASP A 112 3.18 4.01 -12.33
C ASP A 112 2.39 3.13 -13.31
N THR A 113 1.62 3.80 -14.19
CA THR A 113 0.84 3.16 -15.26
C THR A 113 1.17 3.82 -16.62
N PRO A 114 1.97 3.18 -17.49
CA PRO A 114 2.64 1.89 -17.28
C PRO A 114 3.70 1.95 -16.17
N ALA A 115 4.10 0.78 -15.66
CA ALA A 115 5.17 0.71 -14.67
C ALA A 115 6.48 1.30 -15.25
N PRO A 116 7.30 1.97 -14.44
CA PRO A 116 8.64 2.41 -14.83
C PRO A 116 9.51 1.27 -15.37
N GLU A 117 10.49 1.61 -16.22
CA GLU A 117 11.47 0.63 -16.70
C GLU A 117 12.44 0.19 -15.59
N ASP A 118 12.84 1.12 -14.72
CA ASP A 118 13.63 0.85 -13.53
C ASP A 118 12.71 0.83 -12.30
N MET A 119 12.75 -0.25 -11.52
CA MET A 119 11.90 -0.41 -10.33
C MET A 119 12.27 0.56 -9.21
N GLU A 120 13.49 1.10 -9.22
CA GLU A 120 13.90 2.16 -8.30
C GLU A 120 13.19 3.49 -8.57
N ASP A 121 12.62 3.66 -9.78
CA ASP A 121 11.83 4.84 -10.14
C ASP A 121 10.35 4.73 -9.71
N ASN A 122 9.92 3.61 -9.11
CA ASN A 122 8.56 3.47 -8.60
C ASN A 122 8.26 4.51 -7.53
N VAL A 123 7.07 5.10 -7.57
CA VAL A 123 6.66 6.11 -6.58
C VAL A 123 6.51 5.50 -5.18
N PHE A 124 6.08 4.23 -5.12
CA PHE A 124 5.96 3.48 -3.87
C PHE A 124 6.89 2.29 -3.88
N HIS A 125 7.72 2.20 -2.84
CA HIS A 125 8.53 1.03 -2.57
C HIS A 125 7.82 0.13 -1.55
N ILE A 126 8.06 -1.17 -1.64
CA ILE A 126 7.43 -2.17 -0.79
C ILE A 126 8.48 -3.06 -0.12
N TYR A 127 8.21 -3.39 1.15
CA TYR A 127 8.82 -4.52 1.82
C TYR A 127 7.71 -5.52 2.12
N LEU A 128 7.74 -6.69 1.48
CA LEU A 128 6.68 -7.70 1.58
C LEU A 128 7.25 -9.07 1.93
N LEU A 129 7.99 -9.67 0.99
CA LEU A 129 8.77 -10.90 1.15
C LEU A 129 10.28 -10.59 0.97
N GLY A 130 10.66 -9.38 1.38
CA GLY A 130 11.93 -8.74 1.05
C GLY A 130 11.70 -7.37 0.43
N HIS A 131 12.75 -6.77 -0.13
CA HIS A 131 12.67 -5.52 -0.89
C HIS A 131 12.14 -5.81 -2.31
N ASP A 132 10.83 -5.91 -2.39
CA ASP A 132 10.08 -6.17 -3.62
C ASP A 132 9.71 -4.86 -4.33
N ALA A 133 9.01 -4.95 -5.46
CA ALA A 133 8.57 -3.79 -6.22
C ALA A 133 7.03 -3.72 -6.28
N ALA A 134 6.48 -2.50 -6.20
CA ALA A 134 5.06 -2.25 -6.36
C ALA A 134 4.80 -1.11 -7.36
N ALA A 135 3.86 -1.31 -8.28
CA ALA A 135 3.53 -0.35 -9.33
C ALA A 135 2.05 -0.43 -9.72
N GLN A 136 1.65 0.29 -10.78
CA GLN A 136 0.30 0.26 -11.35
C GLN A 136 -0.78 0.58 -10.33
N HIS A 137 -0.52 1.57 -9.48
CA HIS A 137 -1.39 1.90 -8.38
C HIS A 137 -2.64 2.62 -8.87
N ARG A 138 -3.77 2.28 -8.26
CA ARG A 138 -5.01 3.07 -8.29
C ARG A 138 -5.41 3.42 -6.87
N ILE A 139 -5.52 4.71 -6.58
CA ILE A 139 -5.82 5.23 -5.25
C ILE A 139 -7.04 6.13 -5.32
N ARG A 140 -8.15 5.67 -4.75
CA ARG A 140 -9.42 6.40 -4.70
C ARG A 140 -9.63 7.00 -3.32
N PHE A 141 -10.01 8.27 -3.29
CA PHE A 141 -10.32 9.04 -2.09
C PHE A 141 -11.81 9.39 -2.08
N ASP A 142 -12.58 8.86 -1.12
CA ASP A 142 -14.01 9.12 -0.97
C ASP A 142 -14.26 9.87 0.32
N ARG A 143 -14.72 11.13 0.25
CA ARG A 143 -14.91 11.95 1.44
C ARG A 143 -16.13 11.47 2.22
N ILE A 144 -16.00 11.41 3.55
CA ILE A 144 -17.13 11.17 4.43
C ILE A 144 -17.94 12.46 4.52
N ALA A 145 -19.21 12.39 4.13
CA ALA A 145 -20.08 13.55 4.02
C ALA A 145 -20.10 14.38 5.32
N GLY A 146 -19.84 15.68 5.18
CA GLY A 146 -19.85 16.63 6.30
C GLY A 146 -18.61 16.60 7.20
N THR A 147 -17.54 15.88 6.83
CA THR A 147 -16.29 15.82 7.59
C THR A 147 -15.08 16.12 6.71
N ASP A 148 -13.89 16.23 7.31
CA ASP A 148 -12.61 16.32 6.59
C ASP A 148 -11.88 14.97 6.55
N ARG A 149 -12.65 13.87 6.63
CA ARG A 149 -12.14 12.50 6.69
C ARG A 149 -12.56 11.72 5.45
N PHE A 150 -11.76 10.73 5.08
CA PHE A 150 -11.88 9.99 3.82
C PHE A 150 -11.83 8.48 4.06
N ASN A 151 -12.61 7.75 3.28
CA ASN A 151 -12.32 6.35 3.02
C ASN A 151 -11.37 6.29 1.83
N ILE A 152 -10.31 5.49 1.93
CA ILE A 152 -9.30 5.36 0.88
C ILE A 152 -9.27 3.91 0.41
N THR A 153 -9.28 3.75 -0.90
CA THR A 153 -9.09 2.45 -1.56
C THR A 153 -7.82 2.48 -2.36
N TRP A 154 -6.90 1.58 -2.08
CA TRP A 154 -5.61 1.53 -2.75
C TRP A 154 -5.38 0.14 -3.32
N THR A 155 -5.27 0.03 -4.63
CA THR A 155 -4.90 -1.21 -5.32
C THR A 155 -3.62 -1.03 -6.11
N GLY A 156 -2.93 -2.10 -6.42
CA GLY A 156 -1.78 -2.08 -7.32
C GLY A 156 -1.27 -3.48 -7.57
N LYS A 157 -0.14 -3.56 -8.27
CA LYS A 157 0.55 -4.81 -8.54
C LYS A 157 1.90 -4.88 -7.86
N ILE A 158 2.36 -6.10 -7.61
CA ILE A 158 3.63 -6.44 -6.97
C ILE A 158 4.41 -7.38 -7.87
N ALA A 159 5.73 -7.16 -7.91
CA ALA A 159 6.71 -8.10 -8.43
C ALA A 159 7.61 -8.55 -7.28
N LEU A 160 7.90 -9.86 -7.18
CA LEU A 160 8.79 -10.42 -6.15
C LEU A 160 10.26 -10.23 -6.55
N ALA A 161 10.63 -8.97 -6.76
CA ALA A 161 11.93 -8.57 -7.28
C ALA A 161 13.08 -9.01 -6.36
N TYR A 162 12.82 -9.13 -5.05
CA TYR A 162 13.82 -9.64 -4.11
C TYR A 162 14.23 -11.09 -4.42
N ALA A 163 13.29 -11.91 -4.85
CA ALA A 163 13.52 -13.29 -5.31
C ALA A 163 13.94 -13.37 -6.79
N GLY A 164 14.11 -12.22 -7.46
CA GLY A 164 14.51 -12.11 -8.86
C GLY A 164 13.35 -12.18 -9.88
N ASP A 165 12.09 -12.22 -9.43
CA ASP A 165 10.93 -12.11 -10.33
C ASP A 165 10.52 -10.64 -10.50
N CYS A 166 10.94 -10.05 -11.62
CA CYS A 166 10.67 -8.66 -11.94
C CYS A 166 9.32 -8.44 -12.65
N GLU A 167 8.45 -9.45 -12.76
CA GLU A 167 7.14 -9.28 -13.39
C GLU A 167 6.06 -8.92 -12.35
N TYR A 168 5.32 -7.83 -12.59
CA TYR A 168 4.22 -7.37 -11.75
C TYR A 168 2.97 -8.27 -11.90
N ARG A 169 3.02 -9.48 -11.32
CA ARG A 169 1.94 -10.50 -11.44
C ARG A 169 0.99 -10.54 -10.26
N TYR A 170 1.43 -10.13 -9.07
CA TYR A 170 0.65 -10.25 -7.84
C TYR A 170 -0.19 -9.00 -7.61
N ASP A 171 -1.39 -9.16 -7.06
CA ASP A 171 -2.33 -8.06 -6.81
C ASP A 171 -2.47 -7.79 -5.32
N PHE A 172 -2.47 -6.51 -4.94
CA PHE A 172 -2.87 -6.09 -3.58
C PHE A 172 -4.06 -5.15 -3.60
N SER A 173 -4.79 -5.13 -2.48
CA SER A 173 -5.83 -4.14 -2.21
C SER A 173 -5.89 -3.75 -0.74
N ALA A 174 -5.87 -2.46 -0.45
CA ALA A 174 -6.04 -1.89 0.87
C ALA A 174 -7.31 -1.05 0.96
N ARG A 175 -7.99 -1.14 2.12
CA ARG A 175 -9.13 -0.33 2.49
C ARG A 175 -8.83 0.36 3.82
N LEU A 176 -8.86 1.68 3.78
CA LEU A 176 -8.65 2.55 4.92
C LEU A 176 -9.94 3.32 5.17
N HIS A 177 -10.35 3.43 6.41
CA HIS A 177 -11.59 4.06 6.80
C HIS A 177 -11.32 5.27 7.67
N ASP A 178 -12.15 6.29 7.51
CA ASP A 178 -12.16 7.44 8.40
C ASP A 178 -10.76 8.10 8.56
N VAL A 179 -10.01 8.26 7.48
CA VAL A 179 -8.67 8.85 7.47
C VAL A 179 -8.76 10.37 7.47
N GLU A 180 -8.11 11.07 8.41
CA GLU A 180 -8.04 12.54 8.39
C GLU A 180 -7.23 13.01 7.16
N ALA A 181 -7.78 13.98 6.43
CA ALA A 181 -7.08 14.59 5.31
C ALA A 181 -5.82 15.35 5.76
N PRO A 182 -4.76 15.37 4.94
CA PRO A 182 -3.54 16.07 5.27
C PRO A 182 -3.80 17.57 5.28
N ARG A 183 -3.10 18.26 6.17
CA ARG A 183 -3.09 19.72 6.19
C ARG A 183 -1.96 20.22 5.31
N ILE A 184 -2.29 21.15 4.43
CA ILE A 184 -1.28 21.90 3.69
C ILE A 184 -0.97 23.13 4.52
N ALA A 185 0.29 23.26 4.95
CA ALA A 185 0.76 24.51 5.54
C ALA A 185 0.78 25.57 4.43
N THR A 186 -0.19 26.48 4.47
CA THR A 186 -0.22 27.71 3.66
C THR A 186 0.64 28.79 4.30
#